data_AF-A0A2V7V2A5-F1
#
_entry.id   AF-A0A2V7V2A5-F1
#
_cell.length_a   1.000
_cell.length_b   1.000
_cell.length_c   1.000
_cell.angle_alpha   90.00
_cell.angle_beta   90.00
_cell.angle_gamma   90.00
#
_symmetry.space_group_name_H-M   'P 1'
#
loop_
_entity.id
_entity.type
_entity.pdbx_description
1 polymer ?
#
loop_
_entity_poly.entity_id
_entity_poly.type
_entity_poly.pdbx_seq_one_letter_code
_entity_poly.pdbx_strand_id
1 'polypeptide(L)'
;MVPSPPETASSLIVLGTVVAAALVSMGVYALSSRRPDADATGKGAQFFLGFGDFLLHWFLWAIDPLVGFSLRLGLTPDFYNFAGLVLGVVSGVFIARGDLPLGGWAIALGGVCDILDGRIARLTGVASAYGDFVDSTFDRFVEVFAFLGFVVFFRDREAGAFLAAAAMGGSLLVSYTRARGEALNVTCSGGLMQRGERLVITCLVCLVDPALSARLGRPVGTPAEWMLGLMAVTTFVTAAHRTIWISLRLRAGAPER
;
A
#
# COMPACT_ATOMS: atom_id res chain seq x y z
N MET A 1 14.90 11.56 -17.85
CA MET A 1 15.92 10.74 -18.53
C MET A 1 15.25 9.41 -18.84
N VAL A 2 15.11 9.01 -20.10
CA VAL A 2 14.52 7.70 -20.43
C VAL A 2 15.53 6.65 -19.94
N PRO A 3 15.17 5.74 -19.02
CA PRO A 3 16.07 4.67 -18.59
C PRO A 3 16.50 3.90 -19.84
N SER A 4 17.79 3.58 -19.89
CA SER A 4 18.35 2.92 -21.06
C SER A 4 17.67 1.55 -21.27
N PRO A 5 17.52 1.05 -22.51
CA PRO A 5 16.91 -0.26 -22.78
C PRO A 5 17.42 -1.42 -21.89
N PRO A 6 18.71 -1.51 -21.49
CA PRO A 6 19.17 -2.55 -20.56
C PRO A 6 18.60 -2.41 -19.13
N GLU A 7 18.34 -1.21 -18.62
CA GLU A 7 17.78 -1.00 -17.27
C GLU A 7 16.31 -1.44 -17.17
N THR A 8 15.55 -1.19 -18.24
CA THR A 8 14.14 -1.65 -18.34
C THR A 8 14.06 -3.17 -18.49
N ALA A 9 15.00 -3.78 -19.22
CA ALA A 9 15.08 -5.23 -19.34
C ALA A 9 15.44 -5.88 -17.99
N SER A 10 16.39 -5.31 -17.25
CA SER A 10 16.79 -5.81 -15.94
C SER A 10 15.65 -5.79 -14.92
N SER A 11 14.90 -4.68 -14.81
CA SER A 11 13.79 -4.57 -13.87
C SER A 11 12.64 -5.54 -14.17
N LEU A 12 12.35 -5.76 -15.47
CA LEU A 12 11.37 -6.77 -15.90
C LEU A 12 11.83 -8.20 -15.63
N ILE A 13 13.13 -8.49 -15.77
CA ILE A 13 13.68 -9.80 -15.41
C ILE A 13 13.51 -10.03 -13.92
N VAL A 14 13.88 -9.07 -13.07
CA VAL A 14 13.71 -9.17 -11.61
C VAL A 14 12.24 -9.37 -11.25
N LEU A 15 11.34 -8.56 -11.81
CA LEU A 15 9.90 -8.70 -11.59
C LEU A 15 9.40 -10.08 -12.05
N GLY A 16 9.82 -10.54 -13.24
CA GLY A 16 9.47 -11.84 -13.77
C GLY A 16 9.96 -12.99 -12.90
N THR A 17 11.19 -12.89 -12.36
CA THR A 17 11.74 -13.86 -11.42
C THR A 17 10.95 -13.90 -10.12
N VAL A 18 10.60 -12.74 -9.54
CA VAL A 18 9.79 -12.68 -8.32
C VAL A 18 8.39 -13.23 -8.55
N VAL A 19 7.74 -12.88 -9.66
CA VAL A 19 6.43 -13.42 -10.02
C VAL A 19 6.50 -14.94 -10.24
N ALA A 20 7.51 -15.44 -10.96
CA ALA A 20 7.69 -16.87 -11.15
C ALA A 20 7.90 -17.61 -9.81
N ALA A 21 8.74 -17.08 -8.93
CA ALA A 21 8.94 -17.62 -7.59
C ALA A 21 7.65 -17.62 -6.77
N ALA A 22 6.87 -16.53 -6.83
CA ALA A 22 5.57 -16.44 -6.18
C ALA A 22 4.62 -17.52 -6.71
N LEU A 23 4.47 -17.67 -8.03
CA LEU A 23 3.61 -18.69 -8.64
C LEU A 23 4.03 -20.12 -8.27
N VAL A 24 5.34 -20.42 -8.28
CA VAL A 24 5.86 -21.72 -7.84
C VAL A 24 5.50 -21.97 -6.37
N SER A 25 5.71 -20.97 -5.50
CA SER A 25 5.37 -21.08 -4.08
C SER A 25 3.86 -21.22 -3.84
N MET A 26 3.01 -20.60 -4.68
CA MET A 26 1.55 -20.79 -4.64
C MET A 26 1.18 -22.23 -4.99
N GLY A 27 1.85 -22.83 -5.98
CA GLY A 27 1.68 -24.25 -6.31
C GLY A 27 2.08 -25.16 -5.16
N VAL A 28 3.22 -24.88 -4.51
CA VAL A 28 3.66 -25.62 -3.31
C VAL A 28 2.64 -25.50 -2.18
N TYR A 29 2.14 -24.29 -1.91
CA TYR A 29 1.14 -24.05 -0.87
C TYR A 29 -0.17 -24.80 -1.17
N ALA A 30 -0.70 -24.71 -2.40
CA ALA A 30 -1.93 -25.37 -2.82
C ALA A 30 -1.86 -26.91 -2.72
N LEU A 31 -0.67 -27.49 -2.92
CA LEU A 31 -0.43 -28.92 -2.78
C LEU A 31 -0.14 -29.35 -1.33
N SER A 32 0.14 -28.39 -0.44
CA SER A 32 0.40 -28.68 0.96
C SER A 32 -0.91 -28.76 1.75
N SER A 33 -1.12 -29.81 2.55
CA SER A 33 -2.30 -29.95 3.44
C SER A 33 -2.18 -29.04 4.68
N ARG A 34 -1.81 -27.77 4.49
CA ARG A 34 -1.60 -26.82 5.58
C ARG A 34 -2.92 -26.22 6.06
N ARG A 35 -2.99 -25.97 7.37
CA ARG A 35 -4.15 -25.37 8.00
C ARG A 35 -4.24 -23.89 7.62
N PRO A 36 -5.46 -23.35 7.43
CA PRO A 36 -5.66 -21.92 7.21
C PRO A 36 -5.06 -21.09 8.36
N ASP A 37 -4.39 -19.99 8.01
CA ASP A 37 -3.84 -19.01 8.95
C ASP A 37 -4.97 -18.23 9.65
N ALA A 38 -4.89 -18.14 10.99
CA ALA A 38 -5.88 -17.44 11.80
C ALA A 38 -5.93 -15.93 11.49
N ASP A 39 -4.81 -15.31 11.11
CA ASP A 39 -4.73 -13.89 10.78
C ASP A 39 -5.37 -13.56 9.41
N ALA A 40 -5.51 -14.56 8.52
CA ALA A 40 -6.13 -14.41 7.21
C ALA A 40 -7.64 -14.70 7.22
N THR A 41 -8.11 -15.49 8.19
CA THR A 41 -9.49 -15.99 8.24
C THR A 41 -10.49 -14.82 8.30
N GLY A 42 -11.37 -14.73 7.28
CA GLY A 42 -12.43 -13.71 7.21
C GLY A 42 -12.01 -12.34 6.67
N LYS A 43 -10.73 -12.12 6.37
CA LYS A 43 -10.22 -10.87 5.78
C LYS A 43 -10.20 -10.87 4.25
N GLY A 44 -10.07 -12.04 3.62
CA GLY A 44 -9.93 -12.17 2.16
C GLY A 44 -11.24 -12.21 1.35
N ALA A 45 -12.40 -12.23 2.02
CA ALA A 45 -13.69 -12.60 1.42
C ALA A 45 -14.34 -11.52 0.49
N GLN A 46 -13.60 -10.51 0.02
CA GLN A 46 -14.14 -9.46 -0.86
C GLN A 46 -13.47 -9.36 -2.25
N PHE A 47 -12.35 -10.08 -2.50
CA PHE A 47 -11.62 -10.01 -3.77
C PHE A 47 -11.77 -11.29 -4.60
N PHE A 48 -12.27 -11.18 -5.85
CA PHE A 48 -12.38 -12.25 -6.87
C PHE A 48 -12.87 -13.62 -6.36
N LEU A 49 -14.14 -13.75 -5.94
CA LEU A 49 -14.82 -15.04 -5.73
C LEU A 49 -14.02 -16.06 -4.86
N GLY A 50 -13.33 -15.59 -3.82
CA GLY A 50 -12.55 -16.44 -2.90
C GLY A 50 -11.06 -16.58 -3.24
N PHE A 51 -10.60 -16.11 -4.41
CA PHE A 51 -9.19 -16.08 -4.77
C PHE A 51 -8.37 -15.16 -3.86
N GLY A 52 -8.94 -14.04 -3.41
CA GLY A 52 -8.30 -13.15 -2.44
C GLY A 52 -8.01 -13.83 -1.10
N ASP A 53 -8.89 -14.73 -0.66
CA ASP A 53 -8.71 -15.50 0.55
C ASP A 53 -7.54 -16.48 0.39
N PHE A 54 -7.50 -17.24 -0.71
CA PHE A 54 -6.36 -18.10 -1.02
C PHE A 54 -5.02 -17.33 -1.05
N LEU A 55 -4.99 -16.18 -1.74
CA LEU A 55 -3.79 -15.35 -1.85
C LEU A 55 -3.30 -14.85 -0.49
N LEU A 56 -4.21 -14.40 0.37
CA LEU A 56 -3.85 -13.91 1.70
C LEU A 56 -3.22 -15.03 2.54
N HIS A 57 -3.84 -16.21 2.54
CA HIS A 57 -3.33 -17.37 3.26
C HIS A 57 -1.97 -17.85 2.72
N TRP A 58 -1.83 -17.93 1.39
CA TRP A 58 -0.56 -18.24 0.74
C TRP A 58 0.52 -17.23 1.13
N PHE A 59 0.20 -15.94 1.09
CA PHE A 59 1.15 -14.88 1.37
C PHE A 59 1.65 -14.94 2.82
N LEU A 60 0.74 -15.11 3.78
CA LEU A 60 1.12 -15.27 5.20
C LEU A 60 2.01 -16.49 5.40
N TRP A 61 1.67 -17.62 4.77
CA TRP A 61 2.52 -18.81 4.76
C TRP A 61 3.91 -18.54 4.16
N ALA A 62 3.98 -17.82 3.04
CA ALA A 62 5.23 -17.52 2.36
C ALA A 62 6.17 -16.65 3.21
N ILE A 63 5.62 -15.76 4.05
CA ILE A 63 6.40 -14.91 4.96
C ILE A 63 6.65 -15.56 6.34
N ASP A 64 6.05 -16.72 6.67
CA ASP A 64 6.28 -17.43 7.94
C ASP A 64 7.76 -17.62 8.30
N PRO A 65 8.66 -17.99 7.37
CA PRO A 65 10.08 -18.12 7.69
C PRO A 65 10.68 -16.80 8.17
N LEU A 66 10.24 -15.68 7.61
CA LEU A 66 10.68 -14.34 8.03
C LEU A 66 10.15 -14.02 9.43
N VAL A 67 8.89 -14.35 9.73
CA VAL A 67 8.32 -14.20 11.07
C VAL A 67 9.13 -15.01 12.09
N GLY A 68 9.38 -16.29 11.82
CA GLY A 68 10.16 -17.15 12.71
C GLY A 68 11.59 -16.66 12.93
N PHE A 69 12.24 -16.15 11.88
CA PHE A 69 13.56 -15.52 11.97
C PHE A 69 13.54 -14.24 12.83
N SER A 70 12.53 -13.40 12.65
CA SER A 70 12.34 -12.17 13.42
C SER A 70 12.20 -12.45 14.91
N LEU A 71 11.37 -13.44 15.26
CA LEU A 71 11.16 -13.85 16.65
C LEU A 71 12.44 -14.39 17.28
N ARG A 72 13.27 -15.13 16.53
CA ARG A 72 14.57 -15.63 17.01
C ARG A 72 15.58 -14.52 17.25
N LEU A 73 15.56 -13.47 16.43
CA LEU A 73 16.41 -12.29 16.60
C LEU A 73 15.88 -11.30 17.65
N GLY A 74 14.68 -11.52 18.18
CA GLY A 74 14.04 -10.57 19.11
C GLY A 74 13.67 -9.24 18.46
N LEU A 75 13.42 -9.22 17.14
CA LEU A 75 12.97 -8.02 16.45
C LEU A 75 11.56 -7.65 16.91
N THR A 76 11.38 -6.40 17.33
CA THR A 76 10.11 -5.88 17.86
C THR A 76 9.21 -5.34 16.75
N PRO A 77 7.90 -5.15 17.00
CA PRO A 77 7.02 -4.45 16.07
C PRO A 77 7.55 -3.04 15.70
N ASP A 78 8.11 -2.32 16.67
CA ASP A 78 8.71 -1.00 16.45
C ASP A 78 9.84 -1.01 15.41
N PHE A 79 10.67 -2.06 15.40
CA PHE A 79 11.70 -2.20 14.36
C PHE A 79 11.08 -2.20 12.95
N TYR A 80 9.98 -2.93 12.76
CA TYR A 80 9.29 -3.02 11.49
C TYR A 80 8.57 -1.73 11.10
N ASN A 81 7.94 -1.05 12.06
CA ASN A 81 7.39 0.30 11.88
C ASN A 81 8.46 1.27 11.36
N PHE A 82 9.63 1.34 12.01
CA PHE A 82 10.71 2.23 11.58
C PHE A 82 11.35 1.78 10.25
N ALA A 83 11.50 0.48 10.02
CA ALA A 83 11.99 -0.04 8.73
C ALA A 83 11.05 0.33 7.58
N GLY A 84 9.74 0.18 7.79
CA GLY A 84 8.70 0.60 6.84
C GLY A 84 8.76 2.10 6.56
N LEU A 85 8.94 2.93 7.59
CA LEU A 85 9.12 4.37 7.44
C LEU A 85 10.34 4.73 6.57
N VAL A 86 11.50 4.10 6.85
CA VAL A 86 12.73 4.29 6.06
C VAL A 86 12.52 3.85 4.62
N LEU A 87 11.86 2.71 4.38
CA LEU A 87 11.53 2.23 3.04
C LEU A 87 10.58 3.18 2.30
N GLY A 88 9.65 3.83 3.01
CA GLY A 88 8.81 4.90 2.45
C GLY A 88 9.62 6.11 1.97
N VAL A 89 10.59 6.57 2.78
CA VAL A 89 11.52 7.65 2.38
C VAL A 89 12.34 7.23 1.16
N VAL A 90 12.93 6.03 1.20
CA VAL A 90 13.72 5.46 0.10
C VAL A 90 12.90 5.37 -1.18
N SER A 91 11.64 4.94 -1.08
CA SER A 91 10.73 4.90 -2.21
C SER A 91 10.54 6.29 -2.82
N GLY A 92 10.19 7.29 -2.00
CA GLY A 92 10.04 8.67 -2.45
C GLY A 92 11.28 9.21 -3.15
N VAL A 93 12.48 8.92 -2.62
CA VAL A 93 13.75 9.33 -3.22
C VAL A 93 13.98 8.68 -4.59
N PHE A 94 13.73 7.38 -4.74
CA PHE A 94 13.87 6.70 -6.04
C PHE A 94 12.85 7.20 -7.06
N ILE A 95 11.59 7.37 -6.66
CA ILE A 95 10.54 7.92 -7.52
C ILE A 95 10.95 9.33 -7.98
N ALA A 96 11.40 10.21 -7.08
CA ALA A 96 11.84 11.57 -7.41
C ALA A 96 12.99 11.62 -8.43
N ARG A 97 13.86 10.61 -8.44
CA ARG A 97 14.97 10.47 -9.39
C ARG A 97 14.54 9.91 -10.74
N GLY A 98 13.34 9.35 -10.83
CA GLY A 98 12.80 8.66 -12.00
C GLY A 98 13.03 7.15 -12.02
N ASP A 99 13.60 6.60 -10.94
CA ASP A 99 13.82 5.16 -10.77
C ASP A 99 12.54 4.48 -10.25
N LEU A 100 11.45 4.58 -11.01
CA LEU A 100 10.14 4.07 -10.61
C LEU A 100 10.18 2.60 -10.14
N PRO A 101 10.88 1.66 -10.81
CA PRO A 101 10.91 0.28 -10.34
C PRO A 101 11.56 0.10 -8.97
N LEU A 102 12.65 0.83 -8.66
CA LEU A 102 13.28 0.78 -7.33
C LEU A 102 12.36 1.40 -6.27
N GLY A 103 11.65 2.48 -6.64
CA GLY A 103 10.60 3.07 -5.82
C GLY A 103 9.49 2.08 -5.49
N GLY A 104 9.03 1.32 -6.49
CA GLY A 104 8.02 0.27 -6.35
C GLY A 104 8.47 -0.88 -5.47
N TRP A 105 9.71 -1.35 -5.62
CA TRP A 105 10.28 -2.38 -4.73
C TRP A 105 10.38 -1.93 -3.28
N ALA A 106 10.77 -0.67 -3.04
CA ALA A 106 10.80 -0.12 -1.69
C ALA A 106 9.39 -0.05 -1.07
N ILE A 107 8.35 0.28 -1.85
CA ILE A 107 6.95 0.20 -1.39
C ILE A 107 6.56 -1.24 -1.06
N ALA A 108 6.91 -2.20 -1.93
CA ALA A 108 6.59 -3.61 -1.73
C ALA A 108 7.20 -4.13 -0.42
N LEU A 109 8.48 -3.84 -0.18
CA LEU A 109 9.17 -4.21 1.05
C LEU A 109 8.59 -3.51 2.27
N GLY A 110 8.21 -2.23 2.15
CA GLY A 110 7.53 -1.50 3.22
C GLY A 110 6.20 -2.13 3.60
N GLY A 111 5.41 -2.58 2.62
CA GLY A 111 4.17 -3.33 2.85
C GLY A 111 4.40 -4.71 3.50
N VAL A 112 5.56 -5.35 3.26
CA VAL A 112 5.94 -6.56 4.02
C VAL A 112 6.24 -6.22 5.47
N CYS A 113 6.92 -5.11 5.75
CA CYS A 113 7.18 -4.65 7.13
C CYS A 113 5.90 -4.37 7.91
N ASP A 114 4.92 -3.70 7.29
CA ASP A 114 3.57 -3.43 7.82
C ASP A 114 2.84 -4.73 8.24
N ILE A 115 2.97 -5.78 7.44
CA ILE A 115 2.39 -7.09 7.79
C ILE A 115 3.16 -7.76 8.93
N LEU A 116 4.49 -7.59 8.97
CA LEU A 116 5.35 -8.18 10.00
C LEU A 116 5.17 -7.51 11.37
N ASP A 117 5.02 -6.18 11.47
CA ASP A 117 4.83 -5.52 12.76
C ASP A 117 3.58 -6.03 13.48
N GLY A 118 2.45 -6.10 12.80
CA GLY A 118 1.18 -6.47 13.39
C GLY A 118 1.16 -7.96 13.74
N ARG A 119 1.78 -8.79 12.88
CA ARG A 119 1.87 -10.23 13.14
C ARG A 119 2.78 -10.54 14.31
N ILE A 120 3.93 -9.90 14.41
CA ILE A 120 4.84 -10.04 15.56
C ILE A 120 4.15 -9.52 16.82
N ALA A 121 3.47 -8.37 16.78
CA ALA A 121 2.77 -7.81 17.93
C ALA A 121 1.71 -8.78 18.50
N ARG A 122 0.96 -9.46 17.63
CA ARG A 122 -0.02 -10.49 18.03
C ARG A 122 0.65 -11.73 18.60
N LEU A 123 1.69 -12.24 17.93
CA LEU A 123 2.38 -13.46 18.36
C LEU A 123 3.15 -13.28 19.68
N THR A 124 3.67 -12.09 19.96
CA THR A 124 4.37 -11.79 21.21
C THR A 124 3.46 -11.20 22.29
N GLY A 125 2.17 -11.01 22.01
CA GLY A 125 1.20 -10.51 23.00
C GLY A 125 1.40 -9.06 23.42
N VAL A 126 2.00 -8.22 22.56
CA VAL A 126 2.33 -6.80 22.86
C VAL A 126 1.47 -5.79 22.06
N ALA A 127 0.40 -6.25 21.40
CA ALA A 127 -0.57 -5.38 20.74
C ALA A 127 -1.13 -4.34 21.74
N SER A 128 -1.12 -3.07 21.35
CA SER A 128 -1.43 -1.96 22.25
C SER A 128 -1.90 -0.73 21.48
N ALA A 129 -2.58 0.19 22.17
CA ALA A 129 -3.00 1.48 21.59
C ALA A 129 -1.81 2.34 21.11
N TYR A 130 -0.64 2.17 21.72
CA TYR A 130 0.60 2.78 21.23
C TYR A 130 0.99 2.22 19.86
N GLY A 131 1.01 0.89 19.72
CA GLY A 131 1.31 0.22 18.46
C GLY A 131 0.35 0.63 17.35
N ASP A 132 -0.96 0.61 17.63
CA ASP A 132 -1.99 1.02 16.68
C ASP A 132 -1.82 2.49 16.24
N PHE A 133 -1.41 3.38 17.16
CA PHE A 133 -1.11 4.77 16.83
C PHE A 133 0.14 4.91 15.96
N VAL A 134 1.23 4.19 16.28
CA VAL A 134 2.48 4.26 15.52
C VAL A 134 2.29 3.71 14.10
N ASP A 135 1.73 2.51 13.97
CA ASP A 135 1.41 1.86 12.68
C ASP A 135 0.56 2.80 11.81
N SER A 136 -0.61 3.19 12.32
CA SER A 136 -1.49 4.06 11.59
C SER A 136 -0.87 5.44 11.30
N THR A 137 0.02 5.98 12.12
CA THR A 137 0.67 7.27 11.83
C THR A 137 1.75 7.13 10.76
N PHE A 138 2.65 6.15 10.90
CA PHE A 138 3.77 5.92 9.99
C PHE A 138 3.29 5.55 8.59
N ASP A 139 2.17 4.83 8.48
CA ASP A 139 1.45 4.62 7.23
C ASP A 139 1.25 5.89 6.40
N ARG A 140 0.85 6.98 7.06
CA ARG A 140 0.56 8.26 6.38
C ARG A 140 1.86 8.94 5.99
N PHE A 141 2.90 8.85 6.81
CA PHE A 141 4.23 9.35 6.45
C PHE A 141 4.79 8.62 5.22
N VAL A 142 4.70 7.28 5.20
CA VAL A 142 5.14 6.44 4.08
C VAL A 142 4.41 6.83 2.80
N GLU A 143 3.08 6.96 2.83
CA GLU A 143 2.31 7.41 1.67
C GLU A 143 2.75 8.82 1.22
N VAL A 144 2.89 9.77 2.15
CA VAL A 144 3.32 11.15 1.84
C VAL A 144 4.70 11.16 1.18
N PHE A 145 5.68 10.40 1.68
CA PHE A 145 7.01 10.35 1.07
C PHE A 145 6.96 9.82 -0.37
N ALA A 146 6.18 8.77 -0.63
CA ALA A 146 6.00 8.25 -1.98
C ALA A 146 5.35 9.29 -2.91
N PHE A 147 4.27 9.96 -2.47
CA PHE A 147 3.61 10.99 -3.28
C PHE A 147 4.46 12.24 -3.51
N LEU A 148 5.23 12.68 -2.51
CA LEU A 148 6.21 13.75 -2.69
C LEU A 148 7.26 13.37 -3.74
N GLY A 149 7.68 12.10 -3.76
CA GLY A 149 8.50 11.55 -4.83
C GLY A 149 7.89 11.77 -6.21
N PHE A 150 6.60 11.48 -6.37
CA PHE A 150 5.88 11.72 -7.63
C PHE A 150 5.75 13.21 -7.97
N VAL A 151 5.49 14.09 -7.00
CA VAL A 151 5.45 15.54 -7.23
C VAL A 151 6.77 16.03 -7.81
N VAL A 152 7.90 15.58 -7.26
CA VAL A 152 9.24 15.95 -7.76
C VAL A 152 9.53 15.31 -9.12
N PHE A 153 9.13 14.05 -9.33
CA PHE A 153 9.30 13.35 -10.59
C PHE A 153 8.57 14.03 -11.76
N PHE A 154 7.34 14.49 -11.51
CA PHE A 154 6.51 15.17 -12.49
C PHE A 154 6.69 16.70 -12.52
N ARG A 155 7.74 17.26 -11.92
CA ARG A 155 7.94 18.73 -11.83
C ARG A 155 7.91 19.46 -13.18
N ASP A 156 8.31 18.78 -14.25
CA ASP A 156 8.31 19.32 -15.63
C ASP A 156 7.02 18.98 -16.41
N ARG A 157 6.04 18.33 -15.75
CA ARG A 157 4.74 17.90 -16.27
C ARG A 157 3.65 18.39 -15.30
N GLU A 158 3.21 19.64 -15.47
CA GLU A 158 2.30 20.34 -14.55
C GLU A 158 1.09 19.49 -14.13
N ALA A 159 0.44 18.83 -15.09
CA ALA A 159 -0.68 17.94 -14.83
C ALA A 159 -0.30 16.78 -13.89
N GLY A 160 0.82 16.10 -14.13
CA GLY A 160 1.31 15.01 -13.30
C GLY A 160 1.66 15.45 -11.88
N ALA A 161 2.32 16.60 -11.72
CA ALA A 161 2.66 17.15 -10.40
C ALA A 161 1.39 17.53 -9.61
N PHE A 162 0.42 18.15 -10.29
CA PHE A 162 -0.88 18.47 -9.70
C PHE A 162 -1.64 17.20 -9.29
N LEU A 163 -1.69 16.17 -10.15
CA LEU A 163 -2.34 14.90 -9.85
C LEU A 163 -1.66 14.17 -8.68
N ALA A 164 -0.33 14.22 -8.58
CA ALA A 164 0.40 13.67 -7.44
C ALA A 164 0.02 14.37 -6.13
N ALA A 165 -0.01 15.70 -6.13
CA ALA A 165 -0.42 16.49 -4.96
C ALA A 165 -1.90 16.27 -4.60
N ALA A 166 -2.78 16.17 -5.60
CA ALA A 166 -4.19 15.88 -5.42
C ALA A 166 -4.42 14.48 -4.84
N ALA A 167 -3.74 13.46 -5.36
CA ALA A 167 -3.81 12.09 -4.83
C ALA A 167 -3.31 12.01 -3.39
N MET A 168 -2.22 12.71 -3.06
CA MET A 168 -1.71 12.84 -1.69
C MET A 168 -2.74 13.46 -0.76
N GLY A 169 -3.29 14.63 -1.13
CA GLY A 169 -4.31 15.32 -0.35
C GLY A 169 -5.57 14.48 -0.15
N GLY A 170 -6.06 13.86 -1.22
CA GLY A 170 -7.20 12.95 -1.17
C GLY A 170 -6.94 11.74 -0.26
N SER A 171 -5.76 11.12 -0.34
CA SER A 171 -5.40 9.98 0.52
C SER A 171 -5.41 10.34 2.01
N LEU A 172 -4.85 11.49 2.36
CA LEU A 172 -4.87 12.00 3.73
C LEU A 172 -6.29 12.32 4.21
N LEU A 173 -7.14 12.89 3.35
CA LEU A 173 -8.55 13.16 3.68
C LEU A 173 -9.35 11.87 3.92
N VAL A 174 -9.12 10.82 3.12
CA VAL A 174 -9.75 9.49 3.34
C VAL A 174 -9.37 8.94 4.72
N SER A 175 -8.11 9.07 5.10
CA SER A 175 -7.61 8.63 6.41
C SER A 175 -8.15 9.48 7.56
N TYR A 176 -8.13 10.81 7.41
CA TYR A 176 -8.58 11.75 8.44
C TYR A 176 -10.09 11.65 8.71
N THR A 177 -10.91 11.59 7.67
CA THR A 177 -12.37 11.48 7.82
C THR A 177 -12.77 10.21 8.57
N ARG A 178 -12.05 9.09 8.36
CA ARG A 178 -12.24 7.86 9.14
C ARG A 178 -11.82 8.05 10.59
N ALA A 179 -10.59 8.50 10.85
CA ALA A 179 -10.07 8.67 12.21
C ALA A 179 -10.94 9.67 13.02
N ARG A 180 -11.42 10.74 12.38
CA ARG A 180 -12.30 11.73 13.00
C ARG A 180 -13.69 11.17 13.28
N GLY A 181 -14.22 10.33 12.39
CA GLY A 181 -15.46 9.60 12.63
C GLY A 181 -15.36 8.64 13.81
N GLU A 182 -14.29 7.83 13.84
CA GLU A 182 -13.98 6.91 14.95
C GLU A 182 -13.88 7.66 16.30
N ALA A 183 -13.19 8.81 16.33
CA ALA A 183 -13.11 9.65 17.54
C ALA A 183 -14.47 10.22 18.00
N LEU A 184 -15.47 10.24 17.13
CA LEU A 184 -16.85 10.65 17.42
C LEU A 184 -17.81 9.46 17.59
N ASN A 185 -17.26 8.23 17.70
CA ASN A 185 -18.02 6.98 17.79
C ASN A 185 -18.92 6.69 16.56
N VAL A 186 -18.57 7.23 15.39
CA VAL A 186 -19.28 7.00 14.11
C VAL A 186 -18.30 6.46 13.07
N THR A 187 -18.28 5.13 12.91
CA THR A 187 -17.35 4.46 11.99
C THR A 187 -17.96 4.26 10.60
N CYS A 188 -17.30 4.81 9.58
CA CYS A 188 -17.60 4.55 8.17
C CYS A 188 -16.48 3.72 7.54
N SER A 189 -16.69 2.41 7.37
CA SER A 189 -15.71 1.48 6.80
C SER A 189 -15.73 1.41 5.27
N GLY A 190 -16.76 1.97 4.62
CA GLY A 190 -16.90 1.98 3.16
C GLY A 190 -15.96 2.95 2.44
N GLY A 191 -15.88 2.82 1.12
CA GLY A 191 -15.11 3.69 0.23
C GLY A 191 -14.79 3.00 -1.09
N LEU A 192 -14.49 3.77 -2.14
CA LEU A 192 -14.12 3.23 -3.46
C LEU A 192 -12.67 2.73 -3.50
N MET A 193 -11.80 3.31 -2.68
CA MET A 193 -10.39 2.93 -2.64
C MET A 193 -9.83 3.03 -1.21
N GLN A 194 -9.45 1.87 -0.67
CA GLN A 194 -8.81 1.71 0.64
C GLN A 194 -7.29 1.89 0.56
N ARG A 195 -6.62 1.93 1.72
CA ARG A 195 -5.16 2.10 1.81
C ARG A 195 -4.40 0.95 1.13
N GLY A 196 -4.75 -0.30 1.44
CA GLY A 196 -4.09 -1.46 0.84
C GLY A 196 -4.16 -1.46 -0.69
N GLU A 197 -5.32 -1.10 -1.25
CA GLU A 197 -5.51 -1.00 -2.71
C GLU A 197 -4.62 0.08 -3.33
N ARG A 198 -4.46 1.23 -2.67
CA ARG A 198 -3.53 2.28 -3.10
C ARG A 198 -2.08 1.80 -3.09
N LEU A 199 -1.64 1.18 -2.01
CA LEU A 199 -0.27 0.70 -1.90
C LEU A 199 0.03 -0.33 -3.00
N VAL A 200 -0.88 -1.27 -3.23
CA VAL A 200 -0.74 -2.30 -4.26
C VAL A 200 -0.69 -1.69 -5.66
N ILE A 201 -1.64 -0.81 -6.02
CA ILE A 201 -1.64 -0.22 -7.36
C ILE A 201 -0.42 0.70 -7.59
N THR A 202 0.00 1.47 -6.58
CA THR A 202 1.23 2.28 -6.66
C THR A 202 2.47 1.42 -6.86
N CYS A 203 2.61 0.33 -6.10
CA CYS A 203 3.70 -0.61 -6.25
C CYS A 203 3.73 -1.22 -7.66
N LEU A 204 2.61 -1.80 -8.11
CA LEU A 204 2.54 -2.47 -9.40
C LEU A 204 2.80 -1.53 -10.57
N VAL A 205 2.18 -0.33 -10.55
CA VAL A 205 2.38 0.66 -11.61
C VAL A 205 3.83 1.12 -11.64
N CYS A 206 4.47 1.42 -10.51
CA CYS A 206 5.89 1.77 -10.45
C CYS A 206 6.79 0.71 -11.10
N LEU A 207 6.52 -0.57 -10.82
CA LEU A 207 7.32 -1.69 -11.32
C LEU A 207 7.19 -1.89 -12.84
N VAL A 208 6.01 -1.63 -13.42
CA VAL A 208 5.74 -1.87 -14.84
C VAL A 208 5.78 -0.60 -15.71
N ASP A 209 5.79 0.60 -15.11
CA ASP A 209 5.64 1.86 -15.83
C ASP A 209 6.66 2.02 -16.97
N PRO A 210 7.98 1.83 -16.78
CA PRO A 210 8.94 2.03 -17.88
C PRO A 210 8.67 1.12 -19.08
N ALA A 211 8.34 -0.14 -18.81
CA ALA A 211 8.03 -1.13 -19.83
C ALA A 211 6.71 -0.84 -20.56
N LEU A 212 5.69 -0.44 -19.81
CA LEU A 212 4.38 -0.12 -20.37
C LEU A 212 4.43 1.19 -21.17
N SER A 213 5.11 2.21 -20.65
CA SER A 213 5.39 3.47 -21.35
C SER A 213 6.11 3.21 -22.68
N ALA A 214 7.15 2.37 -22.68
CA ALA A 214 7.87 1.98 -23.90
C ALA A 214 6.97 1.26 -24.91
N ARG A 215 6.15 0.29 -24.46
CA ARG A 215 5.19 -0.42 -25.33
C ARG A 215 4.13 0.49 -25.92
N LEU A 216 3.71 1.53 -25.19
CA LEU A 216 2.74 2.51 -25.64
C LEU A 216 3.35 3.63 -26.49
N GLY A 217 4.69 3.67 -26.64
CA GLY A 217 5.38 4.78 -27.29
C GLY A 217 5.18 6.12 -26.57
N ARG A 218 4.99 6.10 -25.25
CA ARG A 218 4.74 7.27 -24.40
C ARG A 218 5.94 7.56 -23.50
N PRO A 219 6.09 8.81 -23.00
CA PRO A 219 7.12 9.13 -22.02
C PRO A 219 6.97 8.29 -20.74
N VAL A 220 8.09 7.93 -20.12
CA VAL A 220 8.10 7.27 -18.80
C VAL A 220 7.33 8.13 -17.79
N GLY A 221 6.55 7.47 -16.95
CA GLY A 221 5.63 8.09 -16.01
C GLY A 221 4.20 8.26 -16.53
N THR A 222 3.89 7.91 -17.78
CA THR A 222 2.50 8.02 -18.27
C THR A 222 1.51 7.10 -17.53
N PRO A 223 1.80 5.79 -17.34
CA PRO A 223 1.00 4.93 -16.48
C PRO A 223 0.87 5.45 -15.03
N ALA A 224 1.97 5.93 -14.44
CA ALA A 224 1.96 6.53 -13.11
C ALA A 224 1.07 7.78 -13.05
N GLU A 225 1.11 8.66 -14.06
CA GLU A 225 0.23 9.83 -14.14
C GLU A 225 -1.25 9.44 -14.20
N TRP A 226 -1.61 8.43 -15.00
CA TRP A 226 -2.98 7.93 -15.07
C TRP A 226 -3.44 7.32 -13.75
N MET A 227 -2.58 6.54 -13.10
CA MET A 227 -2.84 6.01 -11.77
C MET A 227 -3.09 7.15 -10.78
N LEU A 228 -2.25 8.18 -10.76
CA LEU A 228 -2.43 9.34 -9.87
C LEU A 228 -3.75 10.08 -10.16
N GLY A 229 -4.13 10.20 -11.42
CA GLY A 229 -5.43 10.75 -11.81
C GLY A 229 -6.60 9.94 -11.27
N LEU A 230 -6.57 8.61 -11.46
CA LEU A 230 -7.57 7.70 -10.90
C LEU A 230 -7.62 7.80 -9.37
N MET A 231 -6.46 7.79 -8.71
CA MET A 231 -6.35 7.89 -7.26
C MET A 231 -6.90 9.21 -6.73
N ALA A 232 -6.58 10.34 -7.35
CA ALA A 232 -7.10 11.64 -6.94
C ALA A 232 -8.63 11.61 -6.96
N VAL A 233 -9.24 11.19 -8.08
CA VAL A 233 -10.70 11.12 -8.18
C VAL A 233 -11.32 10.19 -7.13
N THR A 234 -10.84 8.95 -7.03
CA THR A 234 -11.45 7.96 -6.13
C THR A 234 -11.26 8.29 -4.65
N THR A 235 -10.12 8.88 -4.27
CA THR A 235 -9.88 9.33 -2.89
C THR A 235 -10.72 10.53 -2.52
N PHE A 236 -10.84 11.56 -3.38
CA PHE A 236 -11.71 12.70 -3.11
C PHE A 236 -13.18 12.30 -3.03
N VAL A 237 -13.66 11.44 -3.95
CA VAL A 237 -15.03 10.89 -3.88
C VAL A 237 -15.25 10.12 -2.58
N THR A 238 -14.29 9.27 -2.18
CA THR A 238 -14.38 8.52 -0.92
C THR A 238 -14.40 9.43 0.31
N ALA A 239 -13.54 10.45 0.35
CA ALA A 239 -13.49 11.41 1.44
C ALA A 239 -14.79 12.23 1.54
N ALA A 240 -15.34 12.67 0.40
CA ALA A 240 -16.62 13.37 0.35
C ALA A 240 -17.77 12.48 0.83
N HIS A 241 -17.84 11.23 0.33
CA HIS A 241 -18.82 10.25 0.77
C HIS A 241 -18.76 10.01 2.28
N ARG A 242 -17.57 9.76 2.84
CA ARG A 242 -17.39 9.58 4.29
C ARG A 242 -17.83 10.80 5.07
N THR A 243 -17.45 12.00 4.63
CA THR A 243 -17.81 13.27 5.28
C THR A 243 -19.33 13.45 5.32
N ILE A 244 -20.01 13.29 4.19
CA ILE A 244 -21.47 13.43 4.09
C ILE A 244 -22.14 12.38 4.99
N TRP A 245 -21.76 11.12 4.87
CA TRP A 245 -22.36 10.02 5.62
C TRP A 245 -22.21 10.19 7.14
N ILE A 246 -21.01 10.55 7.62
CA ILE A 246 -20.76 10.80 9.04
C ILE A 246 -21.57 12.01 9.52
N SER A 247 -21.61 13.09 8.73
CA SER A 247 -22.35 14.31 9.10
C SER A 247 -23.86 14.06 9.25
N LEU A 248 -24.45 13.25 8.38
CA LEU A 248 -25.88 12.92 8.43
C LEU A 248 -26.21 12.08 9.67
N ARG A 249 -25.37 11.10 10.02
CA ARG A 249 -25.55 10.30 11.25
C ARG A 249 -25.42 11.12 12.52
N LEU A 250 -24.44 12.03 12.58
CA LEU A 250 -24.27 12.91 13.72
C LEU A 250 -25.45 13.87 13.90
N ARG A 251 -26.02 14.38 12.79
CA ARG A 251 -27.24 15.20 12.84
C ARG A 251 -28.46 14.41 13.32
N ALA A 252 -28.63 13.18 12.84
CA ALA A 252 -29.75 12.32 13.24
C ALA A 252 -29.69 11.87 14.71
N GLY A 253 -28.49 11.83 15.30
CA GLY A 253 -28.28 11.48 16.72
C GLY A 253 -28.20 12.67 17.68
N ALA A 254 -28.27 13.92 17.19
CA ALA A 254 -28.25 15.09 18.06
C ALA A 254 -29.65 15.31 18.67
N PRO A 255 -29.78 15.51 19.99
CA PRO A 255 -31.07 15.91 20.57
C PRO A 255 -31.52 17.23 19.94
N GLU A 256 -32.81 17.33 19.61
CA GLU A 256 -33.42 18.59 19.17
C GLU A 256 -33.13 19.67 20.22
N ARG A 257 -32.57 20.80 19.78
CA ARG A 257 -32.22 21.93 20.66
C ARG A 257 -33.45 22.70 21.09
#